data_AF-A0A2P2JP77-F1
#
_entry.id   AF-A0A2P2JP77-F1
#
_cell.length_a   1.000
_cell.length_b   1.000
_cell.length_c   1.000
_cell.angle_alpha   90.00
_cell.angle_beta   90.00
_cell.angle_gamma   90.00
#
_symmetry.space_group_name_H-M   'P 1'
#
loop_
_entity.id
_entity.type
_entity.pdbx_description
1 polymer ?
#
loop_
_entity_poly.entity_id
_entity_poly.type
_entity_poly.pdbx_seq_one_letter_code
_entity_poly.pdbx_strand_id
1 'polypeptide(L)'
;MRDPKIFYEPESFKPDRFLGQGSELLSYLYWSNGPQTGSPSESNKQCAAKDYVTLTASLIVAHMFRRYDSVTGSATSITAVEKAKELTYV
;
A
#
# COMPACT_ATOMS: atom_id res chain seq x y z
N MET A 1 4.96 -12.55 -3.98
CA MET A 1 3.60 -12.17 -3.52
C MET A 1 2.61 -12.15 -4.70
N ARG A 2 2.70 -13.11 -5.62
CA ARG A 2 1.84 -13.27 -6.81
C ARG A 2 1.62 -14.77 -7.12
N ASP A 3 1.71 -15.62 -6.10
CA ASP A 3 1.46 -17.05 -6.29
C ASP A 3 -0.04 -17.28 -6.57
N PRO A 4 -0.45 -17.86 -7.71
CA PRO A 4 -1.85 -18.12 -8.04
C PRO A 4 -2.55 -19.10 -7.10
N LYS A 5 -1.80 -19.89 -6.31
CA LYS A 5 -2.37 -20.77 -5.28
C LYS A 5 -2.84 -20.01 -4.04
N ILE A 6 -2.33 -18.80 -3.84
CA ILE A 6 -2.63 -17.94 -2.69
C ILE A 6 -3.53 -16.77 -3.09
N PHE A 7 -3.23 -16.13 -4.22
CA PHE A 7 -3.90 -14.91 -4.65
C PHE A 7 -4.76 -15.16 -5.89
N TYR A 8 -6.06 -14.88 -5.80
CA TYR A 8 -6.94 -14.79 -6.96
C TYR A 8 -6.53 -13.61 -7.85
N GLU A 9 -6.47 -13.83 -9.18
CA GLU A 9 -5.92 -12.89 -10.16
C GLU A 9 -4.60 -12.23 -9.69
N PRO A 10 -3.51 -13.02 -9.56
CA PRO A 10 -2.29 -12.56 -8.90
C PRO A 10 -1.53 -11.48 -9.68
N GLU A 11 -1.75 -11.40 -10.99
CA GLU A 11 -1.12 -10.38 -11.86
C GLU A 11 -1.91 -9.06 -11.90
N SER A 12 -3.17 -9.07 -11.45
CA SER A 12 -4.02 -7.86 -11.39
C SER A 12 -3.75 -7.05 -10.12
N PHE A 13 -3.61 -5.73 -10.26
CA PHE A 13 -3.66 -4.82 -9.12
C PHE A 13 -5.11 -4.68 -8.64
N LYS A 14 -5.38 -5.15 -7.41
CA LYS A 14 -6.71 -5.11 -6.78
C LYS A 14 -6.63 -4.21 -5.54
N PRO A 15 -7.15 -2.97 -5.58
CA PRO A 15 -6.95 -1.99 -4.51
C PRO A 15 -7.59 -2.39 -3.18
N ASP A 16 -8.59 -3.28 -3.21
CA ASP A 16 -9.37 -3.77 -2.09
C ASP A 16 -8.92 -5.16 -1.58
N ARG A 17 -7.85 -5.73 -2.14
CA ARG A 17 -7.40 -7.12 -1.89
C ARG A 17 -7.26 -7.49 -0.40
N PHE A 18 -6.90 -6.52 0.44
CA PHE A 18 -6.60 -6.74 1.86
C PHE A 18 -7.67 -6.19 2.81
N LEU A 19 -8.84 -5.78 2.31
CA LEU A 19 -9.96 -5.31 3.13
C LEU A 19 -10.78 -6.47 3.71
N GLY A 20 -11.35 -6.29 4.91
CA GLY A 20 -12.19 -7.29 5.56
C GLY A 20 -11.48 -8.64 5.76
N GLN A 21 -12.09 -9.73 5.27
CA GLN A 21 -11.50 -11.07 5.29
C GLN A 21 -10.18 -11.16 4.49
N GLY A 22 -9.95 -10.26 3.53
CA GLY A 22 -8.69 -10.20 2.78
C GLY A 22 -7.47 -9.86 3.64
N SER A 23 -7.67 -9.37 4.86
CA SER A 23 -6.59 -9.12 5.83
C SER A 23 -5.81 -10.39 6.20
N GLU A 24 -6.40 -11.58 6.09
CA GLU A 24 -5.71 -12.86 6.34
C GLU A 24 -4.55 -13.09 5.34
N LEU A 25 -4.66 -12.54 4.12
CA LEU A 25 -3.65 -12.62 3.08
C LEU A 25 -2.36 -11.85 3.41
N LEU A 26 -2.38 -10.98 4.44
CA LEU A 26 -1.18 -10.26 4.91
C LEU A 26 -0.08 -11.24 5.39
N SER A 27 -0.45 -12.45 5.83
CA SER A 27 0.51 -13.49 6.19
C SER A 27 1.37 -13.98 5.01
N TYR A 28 0.94 -13.69 3.76
CA TYR A 28 1.65 -14.02 2.52
C TYR A 28 2.31 -12.81 1.83
N LEU A 29 2.41 -11.66 2.53
CA LEU A 29 3.17 -10.50 2.09
C LEU A 29 4.55 -10.48 2.75
N TYR A 30 5.62 -10.52 1.93
CA TYR A 30 7.00 -10.72 2.37
C TYR A 30 7.97 -9.59 2.02
N TRP A 31 7.47 -8.39 1.67
CA TRP A 31 8.31 -7.25 1.27
C TRP A 31 9.39 -6.90 2.31
N SER A 32 9.10 -7.14 3.59
CA SER A 32 9.97 -6.82 4.71
C SER A 32 10.97 -7.93 5.06
N ASN A 33 11.13 -8.96 4.23
CA ASN A 33 11.89 -10.18 4.55
C ASN A 33 11.27 -11.00 5.71
N GLY A 34 9.94 -11.03 5.77
CA GLY A 34 9.13 -11.79 6.73
C GLY A 34 7.64 -11.52 6.47
N PRO A 35 6.71 -12.35 6.98
CA PRO A 35 5.27 -12.10 6.86
C PRO A 35 4.91 -10.71 7.37
N GLN A 36 3.97 -10.01 6.72
CA GLN A 36 3.52 -8.69 7.19
C GLN A 36 2.91 -8.77 8.61
N THR A 37 2.32 -9.92 8.96
CA THR A 37 1.81 -10.24 10.30
C THR A 37 2.90 -10.56 11.33
N GLY A 38 4.14 -10.80 10.90
CA GLY A 38 5.31 -11.02 11.77
C GLY A 38 5.86 -9.73 12.35
N SER A 39 6.72 -9.83 13.38
CA SER A 39 7.39 -8.69 14.01
C SER A 39 8.90 -8.74 13.84
N PRO A 40 9.56 -7.62 13.45
CA PRO A 40 11.02 -7.53 13.47
C PRO A 40 11.56 -7.75 14.88
N SER A 41 12.70 -8.42 14.99
CA SER A 41 13.39 -8.62 16.27
C SER A 41 14.89 -8.80 16.05
N GLU A 42 15.68 -8.69 17.12
CA GLU A 42 17.12 -8.98 17.11
C GLU A 42 17.44 -10.42 16.69
N SER A 43 16.47 -11.34 16.86
CA SER A 43 16.61 -12.76 16.54
C SER A 43 16.29 -13.12 15.09
N ASN A 44 15.82 -12.16 14.28
CA ASN A 44 15.44 -12.39 12.89
C ASN A 44 16.04 -11.34 11.93
N LYS A 45 15.82 -11.54 10.63
CA LYS A 45 16.32 -10.65 9.58
C LYS A 45 15.20 -9.86 8.90
N GLN A 46 14.04 -9.74 9.55
CA GLN A 46 12.97 -8.90 9.04
C GLN A 46 13.39 -7.43 9.13
N CYS A 47 12.95 -6.60 8.20
CA CYS A 47 13.25 -5.17 8.17
C CYS A 47 12.84 -4.51 9.50
N ALA A 48 13.80 -3.95 10.23
CA ALA A 48 13.56 -3.28 11.51
C ALA A 48 12.58 -2.10 11.40
N ALA A 49 12.46 -1.51 10.21
CA ALA A 49 11.56 -0.40 9.93
C ALA A 49 10.22 -0.84 9.31
N LYS A 50 9.82 -2.13 9.40
CA LYS A 50 8.59 -2.67 8.79
C LYS A 50 7.38 -1.73 8.98
N ASP A 51 7.08 -1.37 10.23
CA ASP A 51 5.91 -0.56 10.55
C ASP A 51 6.06 0.89 10.07
N TYR A 52 7.26 1.47 10.18
CA TYR A 52 7.56 2.82 9.69
C TYR A 52 7.37 2.96 8.18
N VAL A 53 7.80 1.97 7.39
CA VAL A 53 7.62 1.98 5.93
C VAL A 53 6.13 1.92 5.60
N THR A 54 5.36 1.03 6.23
CA THR A 54 3.91 0.94 5.98
C THR A 54 3.15 2.19 6.38
N LEU A 55 3.50 2.81 7.52
CA LEU A 55 2.93 4.08 7.96
C LEU A 55 3.27 5.19 6.96
N THR A 56 4.53 5.32 6.57
CA THR A 56 4.98 6.37 5.65
C THR A 56 4.34 6.22 4.28
N ALA A 57 4.23 5.00 3.74
CA ALA A 57 3.54 4.73 2.48
C ALA A 57 2.06 5.15 2.55
N SER A 58 1.38 4.83 3.67
CA SER A 58 -0.01 5.24 3.90
C SER A 58 -0.14 6.77 3.96
N LEU A 59 0.80 7.44 4.63
CA LEU A 59 0.84 8.91 4.72
C LEU A 59 1.10 9.57 3.36
N ILE A 60 1.96 9.00 2.51
CA ILE A 60 2.20 9.50 1.15
C ILE A 60 0.90 9.47 0.34
N VAL A 61 0.17 8.35 0.36
CA VAL A 61 -1.11 8.22 -0.35
C VAL A 61 -2.17 9.16 0.23
N ALA A 62 -2.30 9.21 1.56
CA ALA A 62 -3.26 10.11 2.21
C ALA A 62 -2.94 11.58 1.92
N HIS A 63 -1.68 12.00 1.99
CA HIS A 63 -1.26 13.36 1.69
C HIS A 63 -1.48 13.72 0.22
N MET A 64 -1.25 12.78 -0.70
CA MET A 64 -1.51 12.95 -2.13
C MET A 64 -3.00 13.24 -2.37
N PHE A 65 -3.90 12.39 -1.87
CA PHE A 65 -5.35 12.56 -2.08
C PHE A 65 -6.00 13.63 -1.22
N ARG A 66 -5.34 14.14 -0.19
CA ARG A 66 -5.75 15.38 0.49
C ARG A 66 -5.53 16.63 -0.36
N ARG A 67 -4.66 16.56 -1.37
CA ARG A 67 -4.26 17.71 -2.20
C ARG A 67 -4.80 17.62 -3.63
N TYR A 68 -5.05 16.41 -4.11
CA TYR A 68 -5.46 16.15 -5.48
C TYR A 68 -6.61 15.13 -5.52
N ASP A 69 -7.64 15.41 -6.32
CA ASP A 69 -8.74 14.47 -6.57
C ASP A 69 -8.28 13.36 -7.54
N SER A 70 -7.38 13.70 -8.48
CA SER A 70 -6.80 12.74 -9.42
C SER A 70 -5.35 13.07 -9.79
N VAL A 71 -4.57 12.03 -10.11
CA VAL A 71 -3.18 12.12 -10.58
C VAL A 71 -3.00 11.17 -11.76
N THR A 72 -2.45 11.67 -12.86
CA THR A 72 -2.16 10.90 -14.07
C THR A 72 -0.66 10.92 -14.35
N GLY A 73 -0.11 9.79 -14.78
CA GLY A 73 1.32 9.67 -15.07
C GLY A 73 1.71 8.31 -15.62
N SER A 74 3.02 8.13 -15.72
CA SER A 74 3.70 6.87 -16.06
C SER A 74 4.55 6.40 -14.88
N ALA A 75 5.30 5.31 -15.07
CA ALA A 75 6.23 4.80 -14.06
C ALA A 75 7.33 5.81 -13.65
N THR A 76 7.62 6.82 -14.48
CA THR A 76 8.75 7.74 -14.28
C THR A 76 8.34 9.21 -14.22
N SER A 77 7.08 9.55 -14.47
CA SER A 77 6.66 10.96 -14.55
C SER A 77 5.18 11.16 -14.22
N ILE A 78 4.87 12.21 -13.49
CA ILE A 78 3.51 12.73 -13.32
C ILE A 78 3.25 13.71 -14.46
N THR A 79 2.15 13.52 -15.20
CA THR A 79 1.81 14.32 -16.39
C THR A 79 0.62 15.26 -16.16
N ALA A 80 -0.27 14.95 -15.22
CA ALA A 80 -1.37 15.82 -14.84
C ALA A 80 -1.81 15.58 -13.39
N VAL A 81 -2.35 16.63 -12.76
CA VAL A 81 -2.99 16.58 -11.45
C VAL A 81 -4.26 17.43 -11.45
N GLU A 82 -5.32 16.93 -10.83
CA GLU A 82 -6.54 17.68 -10.53
C GLU A 82 -6.50 18.06 -9.06
N LYS A 83 -6.48 19.36 -8.74
CA LYS A 83 -6.49 19.79 -7.33
C LYS A 83 -7.79 19.38 -6.66
N ALA A 84 -7.67 18.95 -5.40
CA ALA A 84 -8.84 18.69 -4.58
C ALA A 84 -9.72 19.94 -4.51
N LYS A 85 -11.03 19.77 -4.74
CA LYS A 85 -11.98 20.85 -4.58
C LYS A 85 -11.94 21.33 -3.14
N GLU A 86 -11.86 22.65 -2.94
CA GLU A 86 -12.12 23.19 -1.60
C GLU A 86 -13.53 22.75 -1.22
N LEU A 87 -13.65 22.07 -0.08
CA LEU A 87 -14.95 21.90 0.57
C LEU A 87 -15.40 23.32 0.94
N THR A 88 -16.12 23.99 0.04
CA THR A 88 -16.97 25.10 0.42
C THR A 88 -18.05 24.50 1.30
N TYR A 89 -17.77 24.44 2.59
CA TYR A 89 -18.79 24.31 3.61
C TYR A 89 -19.71 25.52 3.44
N VAL A 90 -20.84 25.31 2.78
CA VAL A 90 -22.02 26.18 2.85
C VAL A 90 -22.82 25.77 4.06
#